data_AF-A0A2E2HRF6-F1
#
_entry.id   AF-A0A2E2HRF6-F1
#
_cell.length_a   1.000
_cell.length_b   1.000
_cell.length_c   1.000
_cell.angle_alpha   90.00
_cell.angle_beta   90.00
_cell.angle_gamma   90.00
#
_symmetry.space_group_name_H-M   'P 1'
#
loop_
_entity.id
_entity.type
_entity.pdbx_description
1 polymer ?
#
loop_
_entity_poly.entity_id
_entity_poly.type
_entity_poly.pdbx_seq_one_letter_code
_entity_poly.pdbx_strand_id
1 'polypeptide(L)'
;MTQEKGKNLEVVQKLFNSFGKRKSSEVSINKPDYNIDRGFEFILTGGKPKPKPSHITTLKIGERDMLAISLVFGSFLTILFLIVGAIGGWVAREYFMNYHDIKVHPEMFDVNGNLVPDEIVAFRFENNYDSDEEDDD
;
A
#
# COMPACT_ATOMS: atom_id res chain seq x y z
N MET A 1 23.83 41.28 -26.15
CA MET A 1 23.41 40.37 -25.04
C MET A 1 23.58 38.88 -25.35
N THR A 2 24.19 38.47 -26.47
CA THR A 2 24.23 37.06 -26.92
C THR A 2 25.57 36.32 -26.69
N GLN A 3 26.63 37.01 -26.25
CA GLN A 3 27.95 36.40 -26.05
C GLN A 3 28.06 35.55 -24.76
N GLU A 4 27.28 35.82 -23.71
CA GLU A 4 27.41 35.12 -22.42
C GLU A 4 26.89 33.67 -22.44
N LYS A 5 25.89 33.40 -23.30
CA LYS A 5 25.23 32.09 -23.39
C LYS A 5 26.12 31.03 -24.04
N GLY A 6 26.98 31.42 -25.00
CA GLY A 6 27.90 30.51 -25.69
C GLY A 6 29.05 30.01 -24.79
N LYS A 7 29.59 30.90 -23.96
CA LYS A 7 30.71 30.58 -23.04
C LYS A 7 30.30 29.57 -21.98
N ASN A 8 29.09 29.74 -21.41
CA ASN A 8 28.55 28.81 -20.42
C ASN A 8 28.27 27.42 -21.02
N LEU A 9 27.80 27.36 -22.26
CA LEU A 9 27.54 26.09 -22.95
C LEU A 9 28.85 25.33 -23.23
N GLU A 10 29.90 26.02 -23.63
CA GLU A 10 31.22 25.42 -23.89
C GLU A 10 31.89 24.90 -22.60
N VAL A 11 31.72 25.63 -21.48
CA VAL A 11 32.20 25.21 -20.15
C VAL A 11 31.44 23.98 -19.65
N VAL A 12 30.12 23.93 -19.82
CA VAL A 12 29.30 22.77 -19.45
C VAL A 12 29.65 21.55 -20.30
N GLN A 13 29.90 21.73 -21.60
CA GLN A 13 30.30 20.64 -22.48
C GLN A 13 31.71 20.11 -22.16
N LYS A 14 32.65 20.99 -21.78
CA LYS A 14 33.97 20.60 -21.27
C LYS A 14 33.86 19.82 -19.95
N LEU A 15 32.99 20.24 -19.04
CA LEU A 15 32.74 19.54 -17.77
C LEU A 15 32.16 18.14 -18.00
N PHE A 16 31.22 18.00 -18.93
CA PHE A 16 30.60 16.70 -19.24
C PHE A 16 31.58 15.73 -19.91
N ASN A 17 32.39 16.21 -20.85
CA ASN A 17 33.40 15.39 -21.53
C ASN A 17 34.56 14.97 -20.62
N SER A 18 34.84 15.72 -19.54
CA SER A 18 35.82 15.34 -18.52
C SER A 18 35.33 14.20 -17.62
N PHE A 19 34.02 14.01 -17.49
CA PHE A 19 33.45 13.02 -16.57
C PHE A 19 33.42 11.60 -17.14
N GLY A 20 33.53 11.45 -18.48
CA GLY A 20 33.44 10.17 -19.19
C GLY A 20 34.73 9.33 -19.26
N LYS A 21 35.84 9.75 -18.63
CA LYS A 21 37.09 8.97 -18.60
C LYS A 21 37.53 8.65 -17.17
N ARG A 22 36.72 7.87 -16.45
CA ARG A 22 37.26 7.04 -15.36
C ARG A 22 37.34 5.61 -15.86
N LYS A 23 38.54 5.23 -16.29
CA LYS A 23 38.92 3.84 -16.52
C LYS A 23 38.51 3.04 -15.28
N SER A 24 37.58 2.10 -15.48
CA SER A 24 37.35 0.97 -14.59
C SER A 24 38.60 0.09 -14.63
N SER A 25 39.65 0.49 -13.92
CA SER A 25 40.69 -0.43 -13.49
C SER A 25 40.13 -1.15 -12.27
N GLU A 26 40.02 -2.48 -12.34
CA GLU A 26 39.83 -3.35 -11.18
C GLU A 26 40.73 -2.89 -10.04
N VAL A 27 40.16 -2.18 -9.07
CA VAL A 27 40.77 -2.05 -7.76
C VAL A 27 40.49 -3.41 -7.13
N SER A 28 41.50 -4.25 -7.02
CA SER A 28 41.42 -5.39 -6.10
C SER A 28 41.38 -4.81 -4.69
N ILE A 29 40.17 -4.54 -4.19
CA ILE A 29 39.86 -3.82 -2.93
C ILE A 29 40.39 -4.57 -1.67
N ASN A 30 41.19 -5.63 -1.81
CA ASN A 30 41.60 -6.45 -0.68
C ASN A 30 42.98 -7.13 -0.82
N LYS A 31 43.98 -6.45 -1.39
CA LYS A 31 45.39 -6.84 -1.20
C LYS A 31 46.15 -5.68 -0.59
N PRO A 32 46.73 -5.83 0.62
CA PRO A 32 47.66 -4.83 1.09
C PRO A 32 48.93 -4.93 0.25
N ASP A 33 49.25 -3.88 -0.49
CA ASP A 33 50.35 -3.83 -1.47
C ASP A 33 51.70 -3.60 -0.76
N TYR A 34 52.04 -4.50 0.17
CA TYR A 34 53.36 -4.56 0.77
C TYR A 34 54.15 -5.72 0.16
N ASN A 35 55.36 -5.45 -0.33
CA ASN A 35 56.34 -6.50 -0.62
C ASN A 35 57.03 -6.85 0.71
N ILE A 36 56.37 -7.66 1.54
CA ILE A 36 57.03 -8.26 2.72
C ILE A 36 57.62 -9.58 2.28
N ASP A 37 58.93 -9.71 2.45
CA ASP A 37 59.62 -10.95 2.16
C ASP A 37 59.06 -12.09 3.01
N ARG A 38 58.83 -13.24 2.37
CA ARG A 38 58.20 -14.42 2.98
C ARG A 38 58.93 -14.90 4.25
N GLY A 39 60.24 -14.64 4.33
CA GLY A 39 61.05 -14.91 5.52
C GLY A 39 60.74 -13.97 6.70
N PHE A 40 60.56 -12.68 6.44
CA PHE A 40 60.17 -11.71 7.48
C PHE A 40 58.74 -11.96 7.95
N GLU A 41 57.83 -12.30 7.03
CA GLU A 41 56.46 -12.71 7.34
C GLU A 41 56.41 -13.98 8.23
N PHE A 42 57.31 -14.94 8.00
CA PHE A 42 57.42 -16.15 8.80
C PHE A 42 57.92 -15.90 10.23
N ILE A 43 58.87 -14.98 10.40
CA ILE A 43 59.36 -14.54 11.72
C ILE A 43 58.24 -13.85 12.50
N LEU A 44 57.50 -12.96 11.85
CA LEU A 44 56.36 -12.24 12.46
C LEU A 44 55.20 -13.17 12.81
N THR A 45 54.88 -14.13 11.95
CA THR A 45 53.73 -15.02 12.14
C THR A 45 54.11 -16.29 12.92
N GLY A 46 55.40 -16.52 13.16
CA GLY A 46 55.93 -17.70 13.87
C GLY A 46 55.54 -19.03 13.21
N GLY A 47 55.38 -19.04 11.88
CA GLY A 47 54.97 -20.22 11.11
C GLY A 47 53.52 -20.69 11.28
N LYS A 48 52.66 -19.89 11.91
CA LYS A 48 51.24 -20.22 12.08
C LYS A 48 50.46 -19.90 10.78
N PRO A 49 49.65 -20.82 10.23
CA PRO A 49 48.86 -20.52 9.03
C PRO A 49 47.78 -19.48 9.34
N LYS A 50 47.65 -18.45 8.48
CA LYS A 50 46.60 -17.44 8.62
C LYS A 50 45.21 -18.08 8.51
N PRO A 51 44.23 -17.72 9.36
CA PRO A 51 42.85 -18.15 9.16
C PRO A 51 42.32 -17.56 7.85
N LYS A 52 41.71 -18.41 7.01
CA LYS A 52 41.13 -18.03 5.71
C LYS A 52 40.14 -16.87 5.90
N PRO A 53 40.16 -15.82 5.04
CA PRO A 53 39.17 -14.76 5.09
C PRO A 53 37.79 -15.35 4.74
N SER A 54 36.91 -15.39 5.72
CA SER A 54 35.53 -15.86 5.60
C SER A 54 34.69 -14.85 4.82
N HIS A 55 34.89 -14.77 3.50
CA HIS A 55 34.10 -13.90 2.61
C HIS A 55 32.67 -14.44 2.35
N ILE A 56 32.32 -15.63 2.84
CA ILE A 56 30.93 -16.11 2.84
C ILE A 56 30.59 -16.64 4.24
N THR A 57 30.75 -15.80 5.26
CA THR A 57 29.77 -15.85 6.35
C THR A 57 28.46 -15.40 5.70
N THR A 58 27.55 -16.32 5.36
CA THR A 58 26.44 -16.65 6.27
C THR A 58 26.01 -15.37 6.95
N LEU A 59 24.88 -14.81 6.50
CA LEU A 59 24.08 -13.87 7.27
C LEU A 59 23.89 -14.46 8.67
N LYS A 60 24.84 -14.22 9.55
CA LYS A 60 24.60 -13.97 10.96
C LYS A 60 23.86 -12.65 10.96
N ILE A 61 22.61 -12.68 10.46
CA ILE A 61 21.61 -11.69 10.79
C ILE A 61 21.64 -11.70 12.31
N GLY A 62 22.12 -10.60 12.90
CA GLY A 62 22.34 -10.58 14.33
C GLY A 62 21.01 -10.96 14.97
N GLU A 63 21.01 -11.80 16.02
CA GLU A 63 19.79 -12.12 16.78
C GLU A 63 18.95 -10.87 17.09
N ARG A 64 19.63 -9.73 17.24
CA ARG A 64 19.04 -8.41 17.48
C ARG A 64 18.40 -7.79 16.23
N ASP A 65 18.99 -8.00 15.06
CA ASP A 65 18.52 -7.45 13.79
C ASP A 65 17.20 -8.11 13.37
N MET A 66 17.05 -9.42 13.59
CA MET A 66 15.79 -10.13 13.36
C MET A 66 14.64 -9.65 14.27
N LEU A 67 14.94 -9.36 15.53
CA LEU A 67 13.95 -8.84 16.48
C LEU A 67 13.56 -7.39 16.15
N ALA A 68 14.52 -6.54 15.78
CA ALA A 68 14.23 -5.16 15.38
C ALA A 68 13.39 -5.11 14.10
N ILE A 69 13.73 -5.93 13.10
CA ILE A 69 13.00 -5.99 11.82
C ILE A 69 11.57 -6.48 12.02
N SER A 70 11.35 -7.53 12.81
CA SER A 70 9.99 -8.04 13.06
C SER A 70 9.16 -7.07 13.91
N LEU A 71 9.76 -6.38 14.87
CA LEU A 71 9.10 -5.36 15.69
C LEU A 71 8.67 -4.16 14.84
N VAL A 72 9.57 -3.65 14.00
CA VAL A 72 9.28 -2.52 13.11
C VAL A 72 8.18 -2.92 12.13
N PHE A 73 8.32 -4.07 11.45
CA PHE A 73 7.32 -4.55 10.50
C PHE A 73 5.96 -4.82 11.17
N GLY A 74 5.95 -5.40 12.37
CA GLY A 74 4.74 -5.59 13.17
C GLY A 74 4.08 -4.27 13.60
N SER A 75 4.87 -3.26 13.94
CA SER A 75 4.34 -1.93 14.28
C SER A 75 3.66 -1.25 13.08
N PHE A 76 4.23 -1.41 11.88
CA PHE A 76 3.59 -0.92 10.66
C PHE A 76 2.32 -1.71 10.32
N LEU A 77 2.32 -3.03 10.46
CA LEU A 77 1.14 -3.85 10.22
C LEU A 77 0.00 -3.53 11.19
N THR A 78 0.30 -3.32 12.47
CA THR A 78 -0.73 -2.97 13.46
C THR A 78 -1.35 -1.60 13.20
N ILE A 79 -0.57 -0.61 12.78
CA ILE A 79 -1.11 0.71 12.39
C ILE A 79 -2.00 0.60 11.15
N LEU A 80 -1.57 -0.18 10.15
CA LEU A 80 -2.33 -0.40 8.91
C LEU A 80 -3.64 -1.13 9.22
N PHE A 81 -3.57 -2.19 10.02
CA PHE A 81 -4.73 -2.96 10.42
C PHE A 81 -5.69 -2.13 11.28
N LEU A 82 -5.19 -1.20 12.09
CA LEU A 82 -6.04 -0.29 12.87
C LEU A 82 -6.78 0.68 11.95
N ILE A 83 -6.13 1.27 10.95
CA ILE A 83 -6.79 2.19 10.00
C ILE A 83 -7.83 1.44 9.17
N VAL A 84 -7.44 0.32 8.55
CA VAL A 84 -8.34 -0.49 7.71
C VAL A 84 -9.46 -1.10 8.56
N GLY A 85 -9.15 -1.55 9.77
CA GLY A 85 -10.12 -2.11 10.72
C GLY A 85 -11.06 -1.06 11.29
N ALA A 86 -10.60 0.19 11.51
CA ALA A 86 -11.46 1.28 11.95
C ALA A 86 -12.44 1.70 10.84
N ILE A 87 -11.96 1.86 9.60
CA ILE A 87 -12.81 2.18 8.45
C ILE A 87 -13.76 1.02 8.15
N GLY A 88 -13.24 -0.20 8.06
CA GLY A 88 -14.02 -1.41 7.80
C GLY A 88 -15.03 -1.69 8.90
N GLY A 89 -14.64 -1.53 10.17
CA GLY A 89 -15.54 -1.67 11.32
C GLY A 89 -16.61 -0.58 11.38
N TRP A 90 -16.28 0.66 11.00
CA TRP A 90 -17.26 1.74 10.88
C TRP A 90 -18.30 1.45 9.78
N VAL A 91 -17.83 1.03 8.60
CA VAL A 91 -18.71 0.66 7.49
C VAL A 91 -19.55 -0.58 7.85
N ALA A 92 -18.94 -1.58 8.49
CA ALA A 92 -19.67 -2.76 8.95
C ALA A 92 -20.76 -2.38 9.97
N ARG A 93 -20.45 -1.51 10.95
CA ARG A 93 -21.44 -1.01 11.92
C ARG A 93 -22.61 -0.33 11.22
N GLU A 94 -22.35 0.56 10.27
CA GLU A 94 -23.39 1.23 9.48
C GLU A 94 -24.21 0.23 8.69
N TYR A 95 -23.55 -0.73 8.05
CA TYR A 95 -24.20 -1.80 7.29
C TYR A 95 -25.11 -2.67 8.19
N PHE A 96 -24.64 -3.10 9.36
CA PHE A 96 -25.46 -3.89 10.28
C PHE A 96 -26.62 -3.06 10.84
N MET A 97 -26.41 -1.80 11.22
CA MET A 97 -27.45 -0.97 11.83
C MET A 97 -28.48 -0.44 10.84
N ASN A 98 -28.13 -0.29 9.55
CA ASN A 98 -29.03 0.24 8.52
C ASN A 98 -29.81 -0.86 7.76
N TYR A 99 -29.31 -2.10 7.73
CA TYR A 99 -29.98 -3.22 7.06
C TYR A 99 -30.69 -4.19 8.03
N HIS A 100 -30.50 -4.04 9.34
CA HIS A 100 -31.32 -4.76 10.31
C HIS A 100 -32.62 -4.00 10.52
N ASP A 101 -33.69 -4.54 9.93
CA ASP A 101 -35.06 -4.11 10.05
C ASP A 101 -35.34 -2.69 9.56
N ILE A 102 -35.79 -2.61 8.30
CA ILE A 102 -36.85 -1.67 7.98
C ILE A 102 -37.99 -2.04 8.95
N LYS A 103 -38.10 -1.32 10.07
CA LYS A 103 -39.18 -1.46 11.04
C LYS A 103 -40.47 -0.97 10.39
N VAL A 104 -40.98 -1.75 9.43
CA VAL A 104 -42.32 -1.59 8.90
C VAL A 104 -43.28 -1.95 10.04
N HIS A 105 -44.28 -1.11 10.23
CA HIS A 105 -45.29 -1.38 11.25
C HIS A 105 -46.01 -2.70 10.94
N PRO A 106 -46.43 -3.48 11.96
CA PRO A 106 -47.12 -4.75 11.75
C PRO A 106 -48.45 -4.61 10.98
N GLU A 107 -48.97 -3.39 10.86
CA GLU A 107 -50.14 -3.03 10.06
C GLU A 107 -49.87 -3.04 8.53
N MET A 108 -48.60 -3.00 8.12
CA MET A 108 -48.19 -3.03 6.72
C MET A 108 -48.02 -4.43 6.15
N PHE A 109 -48.45 -5.47 6.87
CA PHE A 109 -48.38 -6.85 6.40
C PHE A 109 -49.77 -7.41 6.12
N ASP A 110 -49.93 -8.10 4.99
CA ASP A 110 -51.13 -8.88 4.69
C ASP A 110 -51.19 -10.16 5.55
N VAL A 111 -52.30 -10.90 5.46
CA VAL A 111 -52.50 -12.19 6.16
C VAL A 111 -51.42 -13.23 5.81
N ASN A 112 -50.75 -13.05 4.68
CA ASN A 112 -49.73 -13.94 4.14
C ASN A 112 -48.30 -13.46 4.47
N GLY A 113 -48.15 -12.35 5.20
CA GLY A 113 -46.87 -11.77 5.60
C GLY A 113 -46.15 -10.96 4.52
N ASN A 114 -46.84 -10.57 3.44
CA ASN A 114 -46.29 -9.69 2.41
C ASN A 114 -46.50 -8.22 2.78
N LEU A 115 -45.57 -7.36 2.37
CA LEU A 115 -45.70 -5.91 2.55
C LEU A 115 -46.85 -5.39 1.69
N VAL A 116 -47.87 -4.78 2.31
CA VAL A 116 -48.99 -4.13 1.61
C VAL A 116 -48.46 -2.83 0.99
N PRO A 117 -48.53 -2.68 -0.35
CA PRO A 117 -48.11 -1.44 -1.00
C PRO A 117 -49.09 -0.30 -0.71
N ASP A 118 -48.57 0.91 -0.55
CA ASP A 118 -49.34 2.13 -0.30
C ASP A 118 -50.08 2.64 -1.57
N GLU A 119 -50.88 1.77 -2.21
CA GLU A 119 -51.66 2.14 -3.40
C GLU A 119 -52.76 3.16 -3.03
N ILE A 120 -52.65 4.38 -3.59
CA ILE A 120 -53.66 5.43 -3.45
C ILE A 120 -54.84 5.08 -4.35
N VAL A 121 -55.82 4.35 -3.80
CA VAL A 121 -57.10 4.09 -4.47
C VAL A 121 -57.92 5.38 -4.48
N ALA A 122 -57.87 6.13 -5.58
CA ALA A 122 -58.70 7.30 -5.78
C ALA A 122 -60.10 6.86 -6.26
N PHE A 123 -61.07 6.86 -5.35
CA PHE A 123 -62.47 6.65 -5.72
C PHE A 123 -63.01 7.89 -6.44
N ARG A 124 -63.32 7.75 -7.73
CA ARG A 124 -64.12 8.71 -8.46
C ARG A 124 -65.57 8.26 -8.42
N PHE A 125 -66.41 8.97 -7.67
CA PHE A 125 -67.85 8.77 -7.72
C PHE A 125 -68.37 9.34 -9.04
N GLU A 126 -68.64 8.48 -10.02
CA GLU A 126 -69.46 8.83 -11.17
C GLU A 126 -70.92 8.68 -10.72
N ASN A 127 -71.63 9.80 -10.66
CA ASN A 127 -73.05 9.79 -10.33
C ASN A 127 -73.80 9.48 -11.62
N ASN A 128 -73.87 8.20 -12.00
CA ASN A 128 -74.87 7.78 -12.97
C ASN A 128 -76.21 7.78 -12.24
N TYR A 129 -76.85 8.96 -12.19
CA TYR A 129 -78.29 9.00 -12.04
C TYR A 129 -78.85 8.28 -13.26
N ASP A 130 -79.06 6.97 -13.15
CA ASP A 130 -80.10 6.33 -13.96
C ASP A 130 -81.35 7.15 -13.70
N SER A 131 -81.71 7.95 -14.71
CA SER A 131 -83.01 8.60 -14.75
C SER A 131 -84.02 7.51 -15.07
N ASP A 132 -84.27 6.65 -14.08
CA ASP A 132 -85.46 5.81 -14.02
C ASP A 132 -86.64 6.73 -13.66
N GLU A 133 -86.99 7.63 -14.58
CA GLU A 133 -88.35 8.18 -14.65
C GLU A 133 -89.13 7.31 -15.62
N GLU A 134 -89.66 6.22 -15.07
CA GLU A 134 -90.83 5.52 -15.60
C GLU A 134 -92.04 6.48 -15.62
N ASP A 135 -92.86 6.33 -16.67
CA ASP A 135 -94.25 6.78 -16.87
C ASP A 135 -94.57 8.27 -17.18
N ASP A 136 -94.91 8.54 -18.45
CA ASP A 136 -96.27 9.02 -18.84
C ASP A 136 -96.43 9.10 -20.39
N ASP A 137 -97.07 8.06 -20.98
CA ASP A 137 -98.05 8.12 -22.08
C ASP A 137 -98.70 6.74 -22.35
#